data_AF-A0A938P548-F1
#
_entry.id   AF-A0A938P548-F1
#
_cell.length_a   1.000
_cell.length_b   1.000
_cell.length_c   1.000
_cell.angle_alpha   90.00
_cell.angle_beta   90.00
_cell.angle_gamma   90.00
#
_symmetry.space_group_name_H-M   'P 1'
#
loop_
_entity.id
_entity.type
_entity.pdbx_description
1 polymer ?
#
loop_
_entity_poly.entity_id
_entity_poly.type
_entity_poly.pdbx_seq_one_letter_code
_entity_poly.pdbx_strand_id
1 'polypeptide(L)'
;ILDFSKMEAGKLTLDRSDFSLRKLLDETVAPLAMRAQEKGVEFICAAAPDVPDRLCGDPTRLRQILVNLAGNAVKFTERGEIAVRVSLADAEDPSDRTDQSQIRLRFSVSDTGIGIAADKQDLLFGKFSQVDSSSTRRFGGTGLGLAIARQLAELMGGEIGVDSEEGRGTTFWFTLRLDRGGEEEALDGSESGVRAATAPVDIRGARILVVDDNDTNRQVLMTQLQSWGFRVQCAEDGPSALAVLRKAQEEGIVFRAAILDMQMPGMDGLALAQVIRHESAHAAMRLILLTSMGNAGESKRFKQAGLNAWLPKPVRASTLFDILHEALAARIPPSAATTPPVSASAPVRPDAPRILLAEDNEVNRLVAEGILKKLGVRTDTVGTGAEAIAALKRERYDLVLMDIQMPVMDGLEATRRIRSQESGVRSQHGGRRLPIIAMTAHAMQGDREKCIEAGMDDYIAKPVSPKALADMLAKWMGDQQLEERAKT
;
A
#
# COMPACT_ATOMS: atom_id res chain seq x y z
N ILE A 1 -13.65 23.73 6.18
CA ILE A 1 -14.51 24.93 6.28
C ILE A 1 -14.44 25.75 4.99
N LEU A 2 -13.26 26.21 4.53
CA LEU A 2 -13.14 26.92 3.24
C LEU A 2 -13.68 26.14 2.04
N ASP A 3 -13.35 24.85 1.93
CA ASP A 3 -13.91 23.99 0.86
C ASP A 3 -15.43 23.89 0.92
N PHE A 4 -16.00 23.80 2.12
CA PHE A 4 -17.45 23.79 2.33
C PHE A 4 -18.10 25.11 1.89
N SER A 5 -17.50 26.26 2.22
CA SER A 5 -17.97 27.57 1.75
C SER A 5 -17.86 27.72 0.22
N LYS A 6 -16.83 27.14 -0.40
CA LYS A 6 -16.70 27.10 -1.87
C LYS A 6 -17.77 26.23 -2.52
N MET A 7 -18.11 25.10 -1.89
CA MET A 7 -19.15 24.19 -2.35
C MET A 7 -20.55 24.83 -2.28
N GLU A 8 -20.91 25.46 -1.16
CA GLU A 8 -22.18 26.20 -1.05
C GLU A 8 -22.30 27.35 -2.04
N ALA A 9 -21.20 28.00 -2.38
CA ALA A 9 -21.18 29.06 -3.36
C ALA A 9 -21.19 28.55 -4.82
N GLY A 10 -21.19 27.23 -5.06
CA GLY A 10 -21.08 26.63 -6.40
C GLY A 10 -19.73 26.90 -7.08
N LYS A 11 -18.70 27.26 -6.30
CA LYS A 11 -17.36 27.65 -6.78
C LYS A 11 -16.32 26.54 -6.70
N LEU A 12 -16.71 25.35 -6.25
CA LEU A 12 -15.80 24.21 -6.23
C LEU A 12 -15.76 23.57 -7.62
N THR A 13 -14.58 23.62 -8.26
CA THR A 13 -14.32 22.91 -9.51
C THR A 13 -13.66 21.57 -9.21
N LEU A 14 -14.07 20.51 -9.91
CA LEU A 14 -13.42 19.20 -9.84
C LEU A 14 -12.11 19.24 -10.62
N ASP A 15 -11.05 18.68 -10.05
CA ASP A 15 -9.76 18.52 -10.72
C ASP A 15 -9.66 17.11 -11.32
N ARG A 16 -9.96 17.00 -12.62
CA ARG A 16 -10.03 15.72 -13.32
C ARG A 16 -8.65 15.25 -13.75
N SER A 17 -8.26 14.05 -13.30
CA SER A 17 -7.01 13.39 -13.66
C SER A 17 -7.18 11.88 -13.73
N ASP A 18 -6.30 11.21 -14.49
CA ASP A 18 -6.20 9.75 -14.50
C ASP A 18 -5.58 9.24 -13.20
N PHE A 19 -6.15 8.18 -12.63
CA PHE A 19 -5.63 7.53 -11.43
C PHE A 19 -5.88 6.02 -11.41
N SER A 20 -5.10 5.31 -10.59
CA SER A 20 -5.34 3.90 -10.25
C SER A 20 -6.20 3.83 -9.00
N LEU A 21 -7.38 3.20 -9.12
CA LEU A 21 -8.32 3.01 -8.03
C LEU A 21 -7.70 2.17 -6.91
N ARG A 22 -7.04 1.05 -7.23
CA ARG A 22 -6.45 0.16 -6.21
C ARG A 22 -5.35 0.88 -5.43
N LYS A 23 -4.48 1.62 -6.12
CA LYS A 23 -3.44 2.43 -5.48
C LYS A 23 -4.05 3.51 -4.57
N LEU A 24 -5.09 4.20 -5.04
CA LEU A 24 -5.79 5.20 -4.25
C LEU A 24 -6.40 4.59 -2.99
N LEU A 25 -7.09 3.45 -3.11
CA LEU A 25 -7.66 2.72 -1.98
C LEU A 25 -6.56 2.34 -0.97
N ASP A 26 -5.49 1.68 -1.41
CA ASP A 26 -4.37 1.24 -0.57
C ASP A 26 -3.75 2.39 0.23
N GLU A 27 -3.45 3.51 -0.43
CA GLU A 27 -2.87 4.69 0.21
C GLU A 27 -3.85 5.37 1.17
N THR A 28 -5.15 5.35 0.85
CA THR A 28 -6.18 6.00 1.66
C THR A 28 -6.46 5.21 2.94
N VAL A 29 -6.51 3.89 2.85
CA VAL A 29 -6.87 3.04 3.98
C VAL A 29 -5.70 2.71 4.89
N ALA A 30 -4.45 2.74 4.40
CA ALA A 30 -3.26 2.39 5.19
C ALA A 30 -3.20 3.06 6.59
N PRO A 31 -3.34 4.40 6.74
CA PRO A 31 -3.30 5.02 8.07
C PRO A 31 -4.53 4.68 8.93
N LEU A 32 -5.68 4.40 8.31
CA LEU A 32 -6.91 4.03 9.02
C LEU A 32 -6.86 2.59 9.52
N ALA A 33 -6.31 1.68 8.71
CA ALA A 33 -6.11 0.29 9.05
C ALA A 33 -5.16 0.14 10.25
N MET A 34 -4.07 0.91 10.30
CA MET A 34 -3.17 0.93 11.45
C MET A 34 -3.89 1.32 12.75
N ARG A 35 -4.78 2.32 12.70
CA ARG A 35 -5.59 2.74 13.85
C ARG A 35 -6.66 1.70 14.25
N ALA A 36 -7.25 1.01 13.28
CA ALA A 36 -8.16 -0.10 13.54
C ALA A 36 -7.43 -1.26 14.22
N GLN A 37 -6.23 -1.57 13.74
CA GLN A 37 -5.39 -2.62 14.28
C GLN A 37 -4.92 -2.34 15.71
N GLU A 38 -4.59 -1.09 16.05
CA GLU A 38 -4.30 -0.68 17.44
C GLU A 38 -5.46 -1.00 18.40
N LYS A 39 -6.70 -1.04 17.89
CA LYS A 39 -7.89 -1.45 18.64
C LYS A 39 -8.19 -2.95 18.58
N GLY A 40 -7.43 -3.72 17.78
CA GLY A 40 -7.74 -5.10 17.46
C GLY A 40 -8.99 -5.27 16.59
N VAL A 41 -9.33 -4.26 15.77
CA VAL A 41 -10.42 -4.31 14.79
C VAL A 41 -9.85 -4.70 13.43
N GLU A 42 -10.44 -5.71 12.78
CA GLU A 42 -10.06 -6.13 11.43
C GLU A 42 -10.40 -5.03 10.41
N PHE A 43 -9.48 -4.76 9.47
CA PHE A 43 -9.70 -3.77 8.43
C PHE A 43 -9.51 -4.38 7.04
N ILE A 44 -10.57 -4.33 6.25
CA ILE A 44 -10.69 -5.04 4.97
C ILE A 44 -10.92 -4.00 3.88
N CYS A 45 -10.19 -4.10 2.77
CA CYS A 45 -10.34 -3.18 1.64
C CYS A 45 -10.25 -3.97 0.34
N ALA A 46 -11.29 -3.88 -0.50
CA ALA A 46 -11.31 -4.59 -1.76
C ALA A 46 -12.16 -3.89 -2.83
N ALA A 47 -11.68 -3.94 -4.07
CA ALA A 47 -12.48 -3.63 -5.24
C ALA A 47 -12.91 -4.95 -5.92
N ALA A 48 -14.15 -5.00 -6.39
CA ALA A 48 -14.66 -6.13 -7.15
C ALA A 48 -13.82 -6.34 -8.43
N PRO A 49 -13.66 -7.59 -8.91
CA PRO A 49 -12.73 -7.86 -10.00
C PRO A 49 -13.06 -7.21 -11.35
N ASP A 50 -14.34 -6.96 -11.59
CA ASP A 50 -14.90 -6.34 -12.79
C ASP A 50 -14.77 -4.81 -12.81
N VAL A 51 -14.40 -4.19 -11.69
CA VAL A 51 -14.19 -2.74 -11.60
C VAL A 51 -12.89 -2.36 -12.33
N PRO A 52 -12.88 -1.45 -13.31
CA PRO A 52 -11.65 -0.99 -13.97
C PRO A 52 -10.69 -0.31 -12.97
N ASP A 53 -9.37 -0.48 -13.15
CA ASP A 53 -8.39 0.18 -12.26
C ASP A 53 -8.05 1.60 -12.69
N ARG A 54 -7.86 1.83 -13.99
CA ARG A 54 -7.58 3.16 -14.53
C ARG A 54 -8.89 3.91 -14.70
N LEU A 55 -9.06 4.98 -13.95
CA LEU A 55 -10.25 5.83 -13.93
C LEU A 55 -9.82 7.28 -14.10
N CYS A 56 -10.71 8.10 -14.65
CA CYS A 56 -10.54 9.55 -14.72
C CYS A 56 -11.62 10.24 -13.88
N GLY A 57 -11.18 11.17 -13.03
CA GLY A 57 -12.03 11.87 -12.07
C GLY A 57 -11.20 12.68 -11.09
N ASP A 58 -11.78 13.06 -9.94
CA ASP A 58 -11.05 13.78 -8.90
C ASP A 58 -10.62 12.82 -7.78
N PRO A 59 -9.37 12.31 -7.79
CA PRO A 59 -8.89 11.37 -6.78
C PRO A 59 -8.78 12.02 -5.39
N THR A 60 -8.60 13.34 -5.32
CA THR A 60 -8.49 14.06 -4.04
C THR A 60 -9.84 14.09 -3.34
N ARG A 61 -10.93 14.36 -4.09
CA ARG A 61 -12.29 14.37 -3.53
C ARG A 61 -12.80 12.97 -3.21
N LEU A 62 -12.50 11.98 -4.04
CA LEU A 62 -12.78 10.58 -3.72
C LEU A 62 -12.09 10.16 -2.41
N ARG A 63 -10.80 10.47 -2.26
CA ARG A 63 -10.04 10.22 -1.03
C ARG A 63 -10.68 10.90 0.17
N GLN A 64 -11.13 12.15 0.00
CA GLN A 64 -11.79 12.91 1.07
C GLN A 64 -13.09 12.26 1.55
N ILE A 65 -13.92 11.74 0.64
CA ILE A 65 -15.14 10.98 0.99
C ILE A 65 -14.75 9.72 1.78
N LEU A 66 -13.80 8.93 1.25
CA LEU A 66 -13.37 7.67 1.86
C LEU A 66 -12.77 7.86 3.27
N VAL A 67 -11.86 8.82 3.45
CA VAL A 67 -11.25 9.11 4.76
C VAL A 67 -12.31 9.49 5.79
N ASN A 68 -13.36 10.18 5.37
CA ASN A 68 -14.44 10.61 6.25
C ASN A 68 -15.27 9.42 6.73
N LEU A 69 -15.74 8.59 5.80
CA LEU A 69 -16.58 7.44 6.10
C LEU A 69 -15.80 6.37 6.85
N ALA A 70 -14.62 5.96 6.35
CA ALA A 70 -13.77 4.98 7.00
C ALA A 70 -13.18 5.50 8.32
N GLY A 71 -12.91 6.80 8.43
CA GLY A 71 -12.52 7.43 9.69
C GLY A 71 -13.62 7.35 10.76
N ASN A 72 -14.88 7.51 10.38
CA ASN A 72 -16.02 7.31 11.28
C ASN A 72 -16.16 5.84 11.69
N ALA A 73 -16.06 4.90 10.73
CA ALA A 73 -16.07 3.47 11.04
C ALA A 73 -14.99 3.09 12.07
N VAL A 74 -13.74 3.53 11.87
CA VAL A 74 -12.63 3.31 12.83
C VAL A 74 -12.92 3.94 14.17
N LYS A 75 -13.57 5.10 14.20
CA LYS A 75 -13.88 5.84 15.43
C LYS A 75 -14.94 5.12 16.27
N PHE A 76 -16.03 4.66 15.64
CA PHE A 76 -17.22 4.13 16.31
C PHE A 76 -17.23 2.60 16.46
N THR A 77 -16.25 1.91 15.91
CA THR A 77 -16.04 0.47 16.10
C THR A 77 -14.98 0.24 17.17
N GLU A 78 -15.36 -0.47 18.23
CA GLU A 78 -14.44 -0.87 19.31
C GLU A 78 -13.92 -2.30 19.11
N ARG A 79 -14.73 -3.19 18.52
CA ARG A 79 -14.42 -4.60 18.26
C ARG A 79 -15.11 -5.06 16.98
N GLY A 80 -14.58 -6.11 16.36
CA GLY A 80 -15.12 -6.69 15.13
C GLY A 80 -14.34 -6.22 13.91
N GLU A 81 -15.04 -5.75 12.87
CA GLU A 81 -14.44 -5.47 11.57
C GLU A 81 -14.95 -4.18 10.93
N ILE A 82 -14.14 -3.68 9.99
CA ILE A 82 -14.46 -2.59 9.08
C ILE A 82 -14.10 -3.05 7.66
N ALA A 83 -15.04 -2.92 6.72
CA ALA A 83 -14.86 -3.32 5.33
C ALA A 83 -15.14 -2.15 4.36
N VAL A 84 -14.15 -1.80 3.55
CA VAL A 84 -14.27 -0.89 2.41
C VAL A 84 -14.40 -1.72 1.14
N ARG A 85 -15.54 -1.63 0.46
CA ARG A 85 -15.79 -2.35 -0.80
C ARG A 85 -16.08 -1.39 -1.95
N VAL A 86 -15.63 -1.74 -3.14
CA VAL A 86 -15.96 -1.04 -4.38
C VAL A 86 -16.54 -2.02 -5.39
N SER A 87 -17.63 -1.67 -6.04
CA SER A 87 -18.33 -2.49 -7.04
C SER A 87 -18.84 -1.61 -8.18
N LEU A 88 -19.14 -2.20 -9.33
CA LEU A 88 -19.96 -1.53 -10.33
C LEU A 88 -21.38 -1.36 -9.75
N ALA A 89 -21.97 -0.17 -9.84
CA ALA A 89 -23.36 0.02 -9.47
C ALA A 89 -24.27 -0.58 -10.56
N ASP A 90 -25.38 -1.18 -10.15
CA ASP A 90 -26.39 -1.66 -11.10
C ASP A 90 -26.91 -0.47 -11.92
N ALA A 91 -27.09 -0.69 -13.23
CA ALA A 91 -27.73 0.28 -14.11
C ALA A 91 -29.24 0.27 -13.79
N GLU A 92 -29.68 1.18 -12.93
CA GLU A 92 -31.09 1.32 -12.54
C GLU A 92 -31.99 1.71 -13.73
N ASP A 93 -31.44 2.32 -14.78
CA ASP A 93 -32.17 2.74 -15.97
C ASP A 93 -31.41 2.35 -17.27
N PRO A 94 -32.02 1.55 -18.17
CA PRO A 94 -31.47 1.24 -19.49
C PRO A 94 -31.16 2.49 -20.35
N SER A 95 -31.78 3.64 -20.04
CA SER A 95 -31.53 4.92 -20.71
C SER A 95 -30.34 5.71 -20.15
N ASP A 96 -29.76 5.32 -19.01
CA ASP A 96 -28.54 5.91 -18.44
C ASP A 96 -27.26 5.39 -19.14
N ARG A 97 -27.41 4.55 -20.17
CA ARG A 97 -26.34 4.07 -21.07
C ARG A 97 -25.96 5.09 -22.15
N THR A 98 -26.22 6.37 -21.92
CA THR A 98 -26.00 7.44 -22.92
C THR A 98 -24.53 7.72 -23.21
N ASP A 99 -23.60 7.25 -22.37
CA ASP A 99 -22.17 7.41 -22.63
C ASP A 99 -21.42 6.12 -22.25
N GLN A 100 -20.94 5.36 -23.24
CA GLN A 100 -20.20 4.11 -23.03
C GLN A 100 -18.85 4.32 -22.30
N SER A 101 -18.43 5.57 -22.16
CA SER A 101 -17.18 5.95 -21.50
C SER A 101 -17.30 6.11 -19.97
N GLN A 102 -18.52 6.34 -19.46
CA GLN A 102 -18.78 6.56 -18.04
C GLN A 102 -19.22 5.29 -17.32
N ILE A 103 -18.63 5.07 -16.15
CA ILE A 103 -18.99 3.97 -15.26
C ILE A 103 -19.50 4.54 -13.93
N ARG A 104 -20.55 3.89 -13.39
CA ARG A 104 -21.05 4.19 -12.05
C ARG A 104 -20.41 3.19 -11.09
N LEU A 105 -19.64 3.70 -10.13
CA LEU A 105 -19.06 2.88 -9.07
C LEU A 105 -19.83 3.09 -7.78
N ARG A 106 -20.11 2.00 -7.06
CA ARG A 106 -20.63 2.01 -5.69
C ARG A 106 -19.51 1.67 -4.72
N PHE A 107 -19.28 2.56 -3.78
CA PHE A 107 -18.37 2.40 -2.65
C PHE A 107 -19.19 2.16 -1.40
N SER A 108 -18.77 1.23 -0.56
CA SER A 108 -19.38 0.99 0.76
C SER A 108 -18.31 0.91 1.84
N VAL A 109 -18.60 1.49 2.99
CA VAL A 109 -17.83 1.38 4.22
C VAL A 109 -18.76 0.79 5.27
N SER A 110 -18.55 -0.49 5.57
CA SER A 110 -19.33 -1.25 6.55
C SER A 110 -18.52 -1.44 7.82
N ASP A 111 -19.17 -1.32 8.97
CA ASP A 111 -18.58 -1.54 10.28
C ASP A 111 -19.54 -2.30 11.20
N THR A 112 -18.98 -3.00 12.19
CA THR A 112 -19.73 -3.72 13.24
C THR A 112 -19.84 -2.91 14.54
N GLY A 113 -19.80 -1.58 14.45
CA GLY A 113 -19.83 -0.69 15.60
C GLY A 113 -21.20 -0.55 16.24
N ILE A 114 -21.40 0.57 16.96
CA ILE A 114 -22.62 0.84 17.74
C ILE A 114 -23.90 0.97 16.91
N GLY A 115 -23.80 1.12 15.59
CA GLY A 115 -24.94 1.40 14.73
C GLY A 115 -25.62 2.75 15.02
N ILE A 116 -26.69 3.04 14.29
CA ILE A 116 -27.41 4.31 14.33
C ILE A 116 -28.92 4.04 14.35
N ALA A 117 -29.60 4.58 15.35
CA ALA A 117 -31.06 4.50 15.48
C ALA A 117 -31.77 5.15 14.27
N ALA A 118 -32.85 4.51 13.80
CA ALA A 118 -33.55 4.88 12.57
C ALA A 118 -34.03 6.34 12.55
N ASP A 119 -34.48 6.86 13.70
CA ASP A 119 -34.95 8.24 13.88
C ASP A 119 -33.83 9.28 13.73
N LYS A 120 -32.56 8.87 13.83
CA LYS A 120 -31.39 9.74 13.69
C LYS A 120 -30.74 9.66 12.30
N GLN A 121 -31.10 8.69 11.46
CA GLN A 121 -30.43 8.44 10.18
C GLN A 121 -30.65 9.58 9.16
N ASP A 122 -31.87 10.11 9.06
CA ASP A 122 -32.21 11.22 8.15
C ASP A 122 -31.43 12.52 8.46
N LEU A 123 -31.01 12.67 9.72
CA LEU A 123 -30.32 13.86 10.20
C LEU A 123 -28.81 13.80 9.97
N LEU A 124 -28.23 12.64 9.64
CA LEU A 124 -26.77 12.43 9.60
C LEU A 124 -26.06 13.32 8.57
N PHE A 125 -26.70 13.52 7.42
CA PHE A 125 -26.15 14.33 6.34
C PHE A 125 -26.44 15.83 6.50
N GLY A 126 -27.11 16.21 7.60
CA GLY A 126 -27.38 17.60 7.96
C GLY A 126 -26.12 18.34 8.41
N LYS A 127 -26.12 19.67 8.20
CA LYS A 127 -25.01 20.53 8.62
C LYS A 127 -24.94 20.62 10.14
N PHE A 128 -23.74 20.44 10.71
CA PHE A 128 -23.53 20.47 12.16
C PHE A 128 -24.37 19.46 12.94
N SER A 129 -24.90 18.44 12.26
CA SER A 129 -25.68 17.38 12.89
C SER A 129 -24.74 16.48 13.68
N GLN A 130 -25.04 16.30 14.96
CA GLN A 130 -24.32 15.42 15.87
C GLN A 130 -25.34 14.56 16.61
N VAL A 131 -25.25 13.25 16.41
CA VAL A 131 -26.18 12.24 16.93
C VAL A 131 -26.20 12.19 18.47
N ASP A 132 -25.10 12.59 19.12
CA ASP A 132 -24.99 12.72 20.59
C ASP A 132 -24.13 13.92 21.00
N SER A 133 -24.77 14.94 21.58
CA SER A 133 -24.10 16.09 22.20
C SER A 133 -23.33 15.72 23.48
N SER A 134 -23.64 14.58 24.12
CA SER A 134 -22.97 14.05 25.32
C SER A 134 -21.65 13.32 25.04
N SER A 135 -21.50 12.74 23.83
CA SER A 135 -20.29 12.00 23.39
C SER A 135 -19.14 12.92 22.95
N THR A 136 -19.41 14.22 22.81
CA THR A 136 -18.51 15.26 22.29
C THR A 136 -17.19 15.38 23.07
N ARG A 137 -17.18 15.03 24.37
CA ARG A 137 -15.95 15.01 25.17
C ARG A 137 -15.03 13.83 24.89
N ARG A 138 -15.55 12.72 24.34
CA ARG A 138 -14.77 11.51 24.05
C ARG A 138 -14.29 11.43 22.60
N PHE A 139 -15.02 12.06 21.67
CA PHE A 139 -14.94 11.73 20.25
C PHE A 139 -14.98 12.95 19.32
N GLY A 140 -14.35 14.07 19.68
CA GLY A 140 -14.42 15.37 19.00
C GLY A 140 -14.55 15.36 17.45
N GLY A 141 -15.39 16.26 16.92
CA GLY A 141 -15.61 16.45 15.48
C GLY A 141 -16.49 17.67 15.20
N THR A 142 -16.38 18.24 14.00
CA THR A 142 -17.11 19.46 13.60
C THR A 142 -18.56 19.19 13.16
N GLY A 143 -18.98 17.92 13.04
CA GLY A 143 -20.30 17.55 12.48
C GLY A 143 -20.46 17.89 10.99
N LEU A 144 -19.40 18.29 10.30
CA LEU A 144 -19.44 18.65 8.88
C LEU A 144 -19.01 17.51 7.95
N GLY A 145 -18.45 16.43 8.52
CA GLY A 145 -17.87 15.34 7.74
C GLY A 145 -18.85 14.74 6.73
N LEU A 146 -19.97 14.20 7.21
CA LEU A 146 -20.96 13.54 6.36
C LEU A 146 -21.64 14.51 5.38
N ALA A 147 -21.87 15.76 5.79
CA ALA A 147 -22.40 16.81 4.92
C ALA A 147 -21.45 17.12 3.75
N ILE A 148 -20.13 17.20 4.00
CA ILE A 148 -19.13 17.37 2.94
C ILE A 148 -19.09 16.14 2.03
N ALA A 149 -19.14 14.93 2.60
CA ALA A 149 -19.13 13.70 1.81
C ALA A 149 -20.33 13.63 0.85
N ARG A 150 -21.52 14.02 1.33
CA ARG A 150 -22.73 14.13 0.51
C ARG A 150 -22.57 15.10 -0.65
N GLN A 151 -22.19 16.33 -0.36
CA GLN A 151 -22.06 17.34 -1.41
C GLN A 151 -20.96 16.98 -2.42
N LEU A 152 -19.87 16.31 -2.01
CA LEU A 152 -18.85 15.83 -2.93
C LEU A 152 -19.37 14.69 -3.82
N ALA A 153 -20.12 13.73 -3.26
CA ALA A 153 -20.74 12.66 -4.04
C ALA A 153 -21.73 13.23 -5.08
N GLU A 154 -22.57 14.17 -4.68
CA GLU A 154 -23.52 14.88 -5.56
C GLU A 154 -22.78 15.67 -6.66
N LEU A 155 -21.70 16.40 -6.31
CA LEU A 155 -20.87 17.13 -7.27
C LEU A 155 -20.20 16.20 -8.29
N MET A 156 -19.84 15.00 -7.86
CA MET A 156 -19.25 13.95 -8.70
C MET A 156 -20.31 13.06 -9.38
N GLY A 157 -21.56 13.53 -9.46
CA GLY A 157 -22.62 12.92 -10.24
C GLY A 157 -23.20 11.63 -9.64
N GLY A 158 -23.13 11.45 -8.33
CA GLY A 158 -23.77 10.34 -7.65
C GLY A 158 -24.48 10.73 -6.37
N GLU A 159 -24.65 9.78 -5.46
CA GLU A 159 -25.44 9.94 -4.25
C GLU A 159 -24.76 9.24 -3.07
N ILE A 160 -25.25 9.49 -1.86
CA ILE A 160 -24.75 8.88 -0.62
C ILE A 160 -25.93 8.43 0.23
N GLY A 161 -25.75 7.33 0.95
CA GLY A 161 -26.75 6.80 1.85
C GLY A 161 -26.11 6.02 3.01
N VAL A 162 -26.99 5.51 3.86
CA VAL A 162 -26.62 4.73 5.05
C VAL A 162 -27.65 3.64 5.26
N ASP A 163 -27.16 2.46 5.61
CA ASP A 163 -27.96 1.34 6.11
C ASP A 163 -27.41 0.97 7.49
N SER A 164 -28.19 1.18 8.55
CA SER A 164 -27.72 0.96 9.92
C SER A 164 -28.80 0.40 10.82
N GLU A 165 -28.37 -0.44 11.76
CA GLU A 165 -29.20 -0.94 12.84
C GLU A 165 -28.43 -0.77 14.16
N GLU A 166 -29.09 -0.17 15.17
CA GLU A 166 -28.49 0.08 16.46
C GLU A 166 -27.99 -1.23 17.10
N GLY A 167 -26.73 -1.22 17.53
CA GLY A 167 -26.02 -2.36 18.10
C GLY A 167 -25.53 -3.42 17.09
N ARG A 168 -25.82 -3.28 15.78
CA ARG A 168 -25.36 -4.21 14.75
C ARG A 168 -24.35 -3.62 13.77
N GLY A 169 -24.20 -2.30 13.76
CA GLY A 169 -23.22 -1.60 12.94
C GLY A 169 -23.84 -0.73 11.86
N THR A 170 -22.99 -0.23 10.96
CA THR A 170 -23.37 0.75 9.95
C THR A 170 -22.72 0.44 8.61
N THR A 171 -23.48 0.57 7.53
CA THR A 171 -22.94 0.62 6.17
C THR A 171 -23.25 1.97 5.55
N PHE A 172 -22.23 2.83 5.48
CA PHE A 172 -22.31 4.02 4.63
C PHE A 172 -21.95 3.66 3.20
N TRP A 173 -22.70 4.14 2.23
CA TRP A 173 -22.43 3.89 0.83
C TRP A 173 -22.56 5.15 0.01
N PHE A 174 -21.79 5.25 -1.07
CA PHE A 174 -21.94 6.32 -2.04
C PHE A 174 -21.68 5.81 -3.44
N THR A 175 -22.29 6.45 -4.44
CA THR A 175 -21.97 6.20 -5.85
C THR A 175 -21.25 7.39 -6.45
N LEU A 176 -20.37 7.15 -7.41
CA LEU A 176 -19.74 8.18 -8.24
C LEU A 176 -19.88 7.83 -9.72
N ARG A 177 -19.97 8.86 -10.57
CA ARG A 177 -19.78 8.72 -12.02
C ARG A 177 -18.34 9.07 -12.36
N LEU A 178 -17.62 8.12 -12.93
CA LEU A 178 -16.22 8.27 -13.31
C LEU A 178 -16.05 7.85 -14.77
N ASP A 179 -15.14 8.51 -15.47
CA ASP A 179 -14.79 8.08 -16.82
C ASP A 179 -13.79 6.92 -16.71
N ARG A 180 -13.78 6.01 -17.69
CA ARG A 180 -12.65 5.09 -17.84
C ARG A 180 -11.40 5.93 -18.15
N GLY A 181 -10.31 5.69 -17.40
CA GLY A 181 -9.04 6.34 -17.69
C GLY A 181 -8.54 5.91 -19.07
N GLY A 182 -7.73 6.75 -19.72
CA GLY A 182 -7.23 6.45 -21.05
C GLY A 182 -6.61 5.05 -21.13
N GLU A 183 -7.01 4.28 -22.13
CA GLU A 183 -6.18 3.20 -22.62
C GLU A 183 -4.87 3.87 -23.07
N GLU A 184 -3.74 3.51 -22.47
CA GLU A 184 -2.54 3.49 -23.31
C GLU A 184 -2.94 2.55 -24.45
N GLU A 185 -3.12 3.13 -25.64
CA GLU A 185 -3.04 2.38 -26.89
C GLU A 185 -1.95 1.36 -26.65
N ALA A 186 -2.30 0.08 -26.81
CA ALA A 186 -1.30 -0.94 -27.05
C ALA A 186 -0.50 -0.43 -28.26
N LEU A 187 0.56 0.32 -27.99
CA LEU A 187 1.51 0.77 -28.96
C LEU A 187 1.97 -0.50 -29.65
N ASP A 188 1.60 -0.55 -30.91
CA ASP A 188 1.99 -1.56 -31.87
C ASP A 188 3.46 -1.91 -31.67
N GLY A 189 3.74 -3.21 -31.80
CA GLY A 189 5.00 -3.86 -31.50
C GLY A 189 6.27 -3.06 -31.84
N SER A 190 6.98 -2.61 -30.82
CA SER A 190 8.43 -2.72 -30.73
C SER A 190 8.90 -2.17 -29.39
N GLU A 191 9.16 -3.06 -28.43
CA GLU A 191 10.33 -2.99 -27.56
C GLU A 191 10.42 -4.29 -26.75
N SER A 192 10.71 -5.38 -27.48
CA SER A 192 11.19 -6.62 -26.89
C SER A 192 12.66 -6.43 -26.48
N GLY A 193 12.88 -5.68 -25.39
CA GLY A 193 14.16 -5.62 -24.69
C GLY A 193 14.36 -6.86 -23.84
N VAL A 194 14.84 -7.94 -24.47
CA VAL A 194 15.45 -9.16 -23.89
C VAL A 194 15.07 -9.46 -22.43
N ARG A 195 13.84 -9.93 -22.21
CA ARG A 195 13.56 -10.83 -21.08
C ARG A 195 13.78 -12.25 -21.59
N ALA A 196 14.80 -12.92 -21.06
CA ALA A 196 15.08 -14.31 -21.37
C ALA A 196 13.81 -15.14 -21.24
N ALA A 197 13.45 -15.83 -22.34
CA ALA A 197 12.27 -16.65 -22.45
C ALA A 197 12.30 -17.78 -21.40
N THR A 198 11.54 -17.58 -20.32
CA THR A 198 10.86 -18.69 -19.65
C THR A 198 9.42 -18.64 -20.16
N ALA A 199 8.95 -19.74 -20.76
CA ALA A 199 7.56 -19.84 -21.19
C ALA A 199 6.65 -19.48 -20.00
N PRO A 200 5.61 -18.63 -20.19
CA PRO A 200 4.72 -18.27 -19.08
C PRO A 200 4.14 -19.56 -18.50
N VAL A 201 4.48 -19.85 -17.25
CA VAL A 201 3.91 -20.98 -16.54
C VAL A 201 2.41 -20.69 -16.41
N ASP A 202 1.57 -21.48 -17.05
CA ASP A 202 0.12 -21.34 -16.88
C ASP A 202 -0.23 -21.77 -15.45
N ILE A 203 -0.38 -20.77 -14.57
CA ILE A 203 -0.79 -20.96 -13.17
C ILE A 203 -2.31 -21.01 -13.03
N ARG A 204 -3.08 -20.82 -14.13
CA ARG A 204 -4.54 -20.87 -14.10
C ARG A 204 -5.01 -22.27 -13.72
N GLY A 205 -6.07 -22.32 -12.92
CA GLY A 205 -6.61 -23.56 -12.37
C GLY A 205 -5.82 -24.15 -11.20
N ALA A 206 -4.71 -23.53 -10.78
CA ALA A 206 -4.02 -23.95 -9.56
C ALA A 206 -4.97 -23.85 -8.37
N ARG A 207 -4.94 -24.89 -7.52
CA ARG A 207 -5.78 -24.94 -6.33
C ARG A 207 -5.08 -24.25 -5.16
N ILE A 208 -5.79 -23.30 -4.54
CA ILE A 208 -5.34 -22.53 -3.39
C ILE A 208 -6.31 -22.77 -2.24
N LEU A 209 -5.76 -23.07 -1.06
CA LEU A 209 -6.51 -23.14 0.19
C LEU A 209 -6.46 -21.77 0.88
N VAL A 210 -7.59 -21.24 1.31
CA VAL A 210 -7.66 -20.01 2.11
C VAL A 210 -8.20 -20.38 3.49
N VAL A 211 -7.47 -20.02 4.55
CA VAL A 211 -7.85 -20.30 5.93
C VAL A 211 -7.84 -18.99 6.70
N ASP A 212 -9.00 -18.55 7.14
CA ASP A 212 -9.19 -17.31 7.90
C ASP A 212 -10.50 -17.46 8.69
N ASP A 213 -10.55 -17.08 9.97
CA ASP A 213 -11.76 -17.20 10.79
C ASP A 213 -12.80 -16.13 10.45
N ASN A 214 -12.37 -15.03 9.87
CA ASN A 214 -13.22 -13.94 9.41
C ASN A 214 -13.86 -14.25 8.04
N ASP A 215 -15.19 -14.37 8.00
CA ASP A 215 -15.93 -14.67 6.77
C ASP A 215 -15.74 -13.60 5.69
N THR A 216 -15.76 -12.33 6.06
CA THR A 216 -15.56 -11.23 5.11
C THR A 216 -14.20 -11.32 4.43
N ASN A 217 -13.12 -11.57 5.18
CA ASN A 217 -11.78 -11.79 4.62
C ASN A 217 -11.75 -12.99 3.68
N ARG A 218 -12.31 -14.13 4.10
CA ARG A 218 -12.39 -15.34 3.25
C ARG A 218 -13.08 -15.06 1.93
N GLN A 219 -14.25 -14.40 1.95
CA GLN A 219 -15.02 -14.10 0.74
C GLN A 219 -14.27 -13.13 -0.19
N VAL A 220 -13.62 -12.11 0.36
CA VAL A 220 -12.82 -11.14 -0.40
C VAL A 220 -11.65 -11.84 -1.09
N LEU A 221 -10.86 -12.62 -0.35
CA LEU A 221 -9.72 -13.35 -0.91
C LEU A 221 -10.19 -14.38 -1.94
N MET A 222 -11.26 -15.11 -1.67
CA MET A 222 -11.82 -16.09 -2.60
C MET A 222 -12.21 -15.44 -3.93
N THR A 223 -12.99 -14.37 -3.90
CA THR A 223 -13.46 -13.65 -5.09
C THR A 223 -12.28 -13.12 -5.90
N GLN A 224 -11.29 -12.54 -5.22
CA GLN A 224 -10.09 -12.02 -5.86
C GLN A 224 -9.27 -13.13 -6.55
N LEU A 225 -8.97 -14.22 -5.84
CA LEU A 225 -8.19 -15.32 -6.38
C LEU A 225 -8.90 -16.03 -7.54
N GLN A 226 -10.23 -16.20 -7.44
CA GLN A 226 -11.03 -16.78 -8.53
C GLN A 226 -10.99 -15.91 -9.78
N SER A 227 -10.98 -14.58 -9.63
CA SER A 227 -10.86 -13.65 -10.76
C SER A 227 -9.52 -13.75 -11.50
N TRP A 228 -8.46 -14.14 -10.78
CA TRP A 228 -7.15 -14.45 -11.36
C TRP A 228 -7.09 -15.86 -12.00
N GLY A 229 -8.20 -16.60 -11.97
CA GLY A 229 -8.32 -17.92 -12.56
C GLY A 229 -7.89 -19.07 -11.64
N PHE A 230 -7.71 -18.83 -10.34
CA PHE A 230 -7.40 -19.89 -9.38
C PHE A 230 -8.65 -20.66 -8.94
N ARG A 231 -8.46 -21.94 -8.59
CA ARG A 231 -9.50 -22.72 -7.90
C ARG A 231 -9.31 -22.55 -6.41
N VAL A 232 -10.28 -21.97 -5.72
CA VAL A 232 -10.14 -21.65 -4.29
C VAL A 232 -11.03 -22.56 -3.47
N GLN A 233 -10.51 -23.08 -2.36
CA GLN A 233 -11.29 -23.70 -1.31
C GLN A 233 -11.00 -22.97 0.01
N CYS A 234 -12.05 -22.73 0.79
CA CYS A 234 -11.95 -22.01 2.04
C CYS A 234 -12.14 -22.95 3.24
N ALA A 235 -11.50 -22.60 4.36
CA ALA A 235 -11.73 -23.19 5.67
C ALA A 235 -11.79 -22.07 6.72
N GLU A 236 -12.61 -22.24 7.75
CA GLU A 236 -12.81 -21.25 8.81
C GLU A 236 -11.79 -21.35 9.94
N ASP A 237 -11.09 -22.47 10.07
CA ASP A 237 -10.09 -22.68 11.11
C ASP A 237 -9.06 -23.74 10.70
N GLY A 238 -8.04 -23.92 11.54
CA GLY A 238 -7.00 -24.93 11.34
C GLY A 238 -7.53 -26.37 11.24
N PRO A 239 -8.37 -26.85 12.18
CA PRO A 239 -8.97 -28.19 12.08
C PRO A 239 -9.72 -28.46 10.77
N SER A 240 -10.54 -27.51 10.33
CA SER A 240 -11.29 -27.59 9.07
C SER A 240 -10.37 -27.58 7.87
N ALA A 241 -9.30 -26.77 7.90
CA ALA A 241 -8.27 -26.77 6.86
C ALA A 241 -7.58 -28.14 6.73
N LEU A 242 -7.22 -28.76 7.85
CA LEU A 242 -6.64 -30.11 7.86
C LEU A 242 -7.61 -31.18 7.36
N ALA A 243 -8.91 -31.06 7.67
CA ALA A 243 -9.93 -31.95 7.14
C ALA A 243 -10.06 -31.82 5.61
N VAL A 244 -10.03 -30.58 5.08
CA VAL A 244 -10.02 -30.30 3.64
C VAL A 244 -8.78 -30.92 2.98
N LEU A 245 -7.61 -30.77 3.59
CA LEU A 245 -6.36 -31.33 3.05
C LEU A 245 -6.36 -32.86 3.01
N ARG A 246 -6.85 -33.52 4.07
CA ARG A 246 -6.99 -34.99 4.12
C ARG A 246 -7.94 -35.51 3.05
N LYS A 247 -9.12 -34.89 2.91
CA LYS A 247 -10.08 -35.25 1.86
C LYS A 247 -9.50 -35.05 0.47
N ALA A 248 -8.80 -33.94 0.23
CA ALA A 248 -8.12 -33.70 -1.03
C ALA A 248 -7.04 -34.75 -1.31
N GLN A 249 -6.29 -35.19 -0.30
CA GLN A 249 -5.32 -36.26 -0.45
C GLN A 249 -5.98 -37.59 -0.84
N GLU A 250 -7.11 -37.96 -0.22
CA GLU A 250 -7.89 -39.15 -0.58
C GLU A 250 -8.40 -39.09 -2.04
N GLU A 251 -8.76 -37.90 -2.51
CA GLU A 251 -9.24 -37.65 -3.87
C GLU A 251 -8.11 -37.42 -4.89
N GLY A 252 -6.83 -37.51 -4.48
CA GLY A 252 -5.67 -37.23 -5.34
C GLY A 252 -5.55 -35.77 -5.80
N ILE A 253 -6.21 -34.86 -5.08
CA ILE A 253 -6.22 -33.42 -5.33
C ILE A 253 -5.05 -32.76 -4.60
N VAL A 254 -4.22 -32.02 -5.35
CA VAL A 254 -3.08 -31.29 -4.81
C VAL A 254 -3.38 -29.79 -4.75
N PHE A 255 -3.25 -29.21 -3.56
CA PHE A 255 -3.17 -27.75 -3.37
C PHE A 255 -1.74 -27.28 -3.64
N ARG A 256 -1.60 -26.24 -4.48
CA ARG A 256 -0.28 -25.68 -4.79
C ARG A 256 0.13 -24.58 -3.80
N ALA A 257 -0.84 -23.90 -3.20
CA ALA A 257 -0.59 -22.92 -2.16
C ALA A 257 -1.70 -22.94 -1.09
N ALA A 258 -1.37 -22.45 0.11
CA ALA A 258 -2.33 -22.10 1.14
C ALA A 258 -2.03 -20.69 1.68
N ILE A 259 -3.07 -19.90 1.87
CA ILE A 259 -3.05 -18.58 2.51
C ILE A 259 -3.68 -18.75 3.88
N LEU A 260 -2.92 -18.45 4.93
CA LEU A 260 -3.30 -18.73 6.32
C LEU A 260 -3.37 -17.41 7.08
N ASP A 261 -4.46 -17.17 7.80
CA ASP A 261 -4.52 -16.08 8.75
C ASP A 261 -3.72 -16.40 10.02
N MET A 262 -3.03 -15.41 10.56
CA MET A 262 -2.26 -15.57 11.79
C MET A 262 -3.16 -15.67 13.02
N GLN A 263 -4.27 -14.93 13.09
CA GLN A 263 -5.07 -14.72 14.30
C GLN A 263 -6.34 -15.56 14.29
N MET A 264 -6.19 -16.89 14.29
CA MET A 264 -7.33 -17.81 14.37
C MET A 264 -7.50 -18.37 15.80
N PRO A 265 -8.74 -18.48 16.32
CA PRO A 265 -9.02 -19.12 17.61
C PRO A 265 -8.53 -20.57 17.67
N GLY A 266 -7.92 -20.95 18.79
CA GLY A 266 -7.46 -22.32 19.04
C GLY A 266 -6.15 -22.65 18.33
N MET A 267 -6.18 -22.81 17.00
CA MET A 267 -5.00 -23.11 16.18
C MET A 267 -4.66 -21.90 15.31
N ASP A 268 -3.61 -21.17 15.68
CA ASP A 268 -3.12 -20.02 14.92
C ASP A 268 -2.48 -20.43 13.58
N GLY A 269 -2.33 -19.48 12.65
CA GLY A 269 -1.82 -19.77 11.30
C GLY A 269 -0.41 -20.35 11.29
N LEU A 270 0.40 -20.03 12.30
CA LEU A 270 1.75 -20.53 12.43
C LEU A 270 1.77 -22.00 12.86
N ALA A 271 0.96 -22.37 13.85
CA ALA A 271 0.78 -23.73 14.31
C ALA A 271 0.22 -24.60 13.18
N LEU A 272 -0.78 -24.10 12.44
CA LEU A 272 -1.31 -24.78 11.26
C LEU A 272 -0.22 -25.00 10.19
N ALA A 273 0.60 -23.99 9.90
CA ALA A 273 1.71 -24.13 8.96
C ALA A 273 2.69 -25.24 9.36
N GLN A 274 3.02 -25.33 10.65
CA GLN A 274 3.89 -26.39 11.17
C GLN A 274 3.28 -27.79 10.97
N VAL A 275 1.99 -27.95 11.29
CA VAL A 275 1.29 -29.22 11.10
C VAL A 275 1.31 -29.63 9.62
N ILE A 276 0.96 -28.71 8.71
CA ILE A 276 0.99 -28.97 7.26
C ILE A 276 2.40 -29.36 6.79
N ARG A 277 3.44 -28.74 7.36
CA ARG A 277 4.84 -29.03 6.99
C ARG A 277 5.36 -30.37 7.48
N HIS A 278 4.82 -30.88 8.59
CA HIS A 278 5.18 -32.21 9.09
C HIS A 278 4.58 -33.34 8.24
N GLU A 279 3.56 -33.07 7.43
CA GLU A 279 2.97 -34.04 6.51
C GLU A 279 3.70 -34.01 5.15
N SER A 280 4.36 -35.12 4.80
CA SER A 280 5.15 -35.25 3.56
C SER A 280 4.31 -35.02 2.30
N ALA A 281 3.02 -35.34 2.34
CA ALA A 281 2.05 -35.11 1.27
C ALA A 281 1.90 -33.62 0.90
N HIS A 282 2.27 -32.70 1.79
CA HIS A 282 2.12 -31.26 1.62
C HIS A 282 3.44 -30.49 1.60
N ALA A 283 4.58 -31.19 1.56
CA ALA A 283 5.91 -30.58 1.60
C ALA A 283 6.16 -29.57 0.45
N ALA A 284 5.55 -29.81 -0.73
CA ALA A 284 5.69 -28.93 -1.90
C ALA A 284 4.70 -27.75 -1.93
N MET A 285 3.67 -27.75 -1.07
CA MET A 285 2.67 -26.69 -1.01
C MET A 285 3.29 -25.38 -0.56
N ARG A 286 2.96 -24.25 -1.17
CA ARG A 286 3.46 -22.94 -0.75
C ARG A 286 2.57 -22.33 0.34
N LEU A 287 3.13 -21.99 1.49
CA LEU A 287 2.38 -21.43 2.62
C LEU A 287 2.65 -19.93 2.73
N ILE A 288 1.58 -19.13 2.72
CA ILE A 288 1.61 -17.66 2.81
C ILE A 288 0.83 -17.28 4.07
N LEU A 289 1.44 -16.50 4.96
CA LEU A 289 0.78 -16.04 6.19
C LEU A 289 0.24 -14.61 6.03
N LEU A 290 -1.01 -14.36 6.42
CA LEU A 290 -1.55 -13.02 6.58
C LEU A 290 -1.42 -12.64 8.05
N THR A 291 -0.79 -11.50 8.33
CA THR A 291 -0.54 -11.06 9.70
C THR A 291 -0.95 -9.60 9.85
N SER A 292 -1.56 -9.27 10.97
CA SER A 292 -1.77 -7.87 11.34
C SER A 292 -0.43 -7.21 11.68
N MET A 293 0.57 -7.94 12.19
CA MET A 293 1.84 -7.35 12.65
C MET A 293 2.94 -7.30 11.57
N GLY A 294 3.45 -6.09 11.29
CA GLY A 294 4.56 -5.84 10.37
C GLY A 294 5.97 -5.96 10.97
N ASN A 295 6.14 -6.61 12.13
CA ASN A 295 7.41 -6.54 12.86
C ASN A 295 8.52 -7.42 12.26
N ALA A 296 9.67 -6.79 12.00
CA ALA A 296 10.88 -7.41 11.48
C ALA A 296 11.46 -8.56 12.35
N GLY A 297 11.04 -8.67 13.62
CA GLY A 297 11.50 -9.69 14.57
C GLY A 297 10.92 -11.10 14.34
N GLU A 298 9.77 -11.23 13.68
CA GLU A 298 9.05 -12.51 13.56
C GLU A 298 9.49 -13.36 12.35
N SER A 299 10.25 -12.76 11.43
CA SER A 299 10.69 -13.40 10.18
C SER A 299 11.44 -14.73 10.42
N LYS A 300 12.21 -14.85 11.51
CA LYS A 300 12.91 -16.10 11.85
C LYS A 300 11.93 -17.20 12.26
N ARG A 301 10.93 -16.85 13.07
CA ARG A 301 9.88 -17.76 13.54
C ARG A 301 9.03 -18.25 12.37
N PHE A 302 8.70 -17.36 11.43
CA PHE A 302 7.94 -17.71 10.23
C PHE A 302 8.69 -18.69 9.32
N LYS A 303 9.98 -18.45 9.07
CA LYS A 303 10.82 -19.38 8.30
C LYS A 303 10.93 -20.75 8.97
N GLN A 304 11.09 -20.79 10.29
CA GLN A 304 11.17 -22.05 11.05
C GLN A 304 9.86 -22.86 10.99
N ALA A 305 8.71 -22.20 10.89
CA ALA A 305 7.42 -22.85 10.66
C ALA A 305 7.20 -23.31 9.21
N GLY A 306 8.16 -23.08 8.31
CA GLY A 306 8.08 -23.49 6.91
C GLY A 306 7.19 -22.60 6.02
N LEU A 307 6.92 -21.37 6.44
CA LEU A 307 6.23 -20.37 5.62
C LEU A 307 7.14 -19.89 4.48
N ASN A 308 6.54 -19.68 3.31
CA ASN A 308 7.23 -19.18 2.11
C ASN A 308 7.17 -17.65 2.00
N ALA A 309 6.08 -17.04 2.48
CA ALA A 309 5.89 -15.59 2.48
C ALA A 309 4.93 -15.17 3.62
N TRP A 310 4.90 -13.87 3.92
CA TRP A 310 3.94 -13.28 4.84
C TRP A 310 3.58 -11.86 4.40
N LEU A 311 2.33 -11.45 4.62
CA LEU A 311 1.77 -10.17 4.18
C LEU A 311 1.06 -9.45 5.33
N PRO A 312 1.24 -8.12 5.46
CA PRO A 312 0.45 -7.32 6.39
C PRO A 312 -1.00 -7.21 5.90
N LYS A 313 -1.95 -7.15 6.85
CA LYS A 313 -3.33 -6.71 6.58
C LYS A 313 -3.41 -5.16 6.60
N PRO A 314 -4.22 -4.51 5.73
CA PRO A 314 -5.05 -5.09 4.69
C PRO A 314 -4.20 -5.62 3.53
N VAL A 315 -4.62 -6.75 2.97
CA VAL A 315 -3.87 -7.44 1.91
C VAL A 315 -3.94 -6.64 0.61
N ARG A 316 -2.78 -6.19 0.13
CA ARG A 316 -2.69 -5.55 -1.18
C ARG A 316 -2.78 -6.58 -2.30
N ALA A 317 -3.75 -6.38 -3.19
CA ALA A 317 -4.01 -7.22 -4.35
C ALA A 317 -2.75 -7.52 -5.19
N SER A 318 -2.00 -6.46 -5.53
CA SER A 318 -0.79 -6.56 -6.36
C SER A 318 0.29 -7.41 -5.69
N THR A 319 0.56 -7.15 -4.40
CA THR A 319 1.59 -7.88 -3.66
C THR A 319 1.22 -9.35 -3.48
N LEU A 320 -0.06 -9.66 -3.22
CA LEU A 320 -0.53 -11.04 -3.14
C LEU A 320 -0.40 -11.76 -4.49
N PHE A 321 -0.77 -11.10 -5.59
CA PHE A 321 -0.65 -11.65 -6.93
C PHE A 321 0.81 -11.98 -7.28
N ASP A 322 1.73 -11.04 -7.04
CA ASP A 322 3.16 -11.22 -7.32
C ASP A 322 3.74 -12.40 -6.55
N ILE A 323 3.42 -12.50 -5.25
CA ILE A 323 3.87 -13.61 -4.40
C ILE A 323 3.32 -14.95 -4.90
N LEU A 324 2.04 -15.02 -5.25
CA LEU A 324 1.45 -16.25 -5.77
C LEU A 324 2.05 -16.63 -7.12
N HIS A 325 2.23 -15.67 -8.02
CA HIS A 325 2.81 -15.91 -9.33
C HIS A 325 4.25 -16.44 -9.20
N GLU A 326 5.08 -15.80 -8.36
CA GLU A 326 6.45 -16.26 -8.08
C GLU A 326 6.46 -17.64 -7.41
N ALA A 327 5.61 -17.84 -6.39
CA ALA A 327 5.56 -19.08 -5.63
C ALA A 327 5.10 -20.28 -6.49
N LEU A 328 4.19 -20.05 -7.45
CA LEU A 328 3.60 -21.09 -8.29
C LEU A 328 4.39 -21.35 -9.59
N ALA A 329 5.13 -20.36 -10.09
CA ALA A 329 6.00 -20.50 -11.27
C ALA A 329 7.25 -21.35 -11.00
N ALA A 330 7.71 -21.41 -9.75
CA ALA A 330 8.86 -22.23 -9.36
C ALA A 330 8.52 -23.74 -9.34
N ARG A 331 9.02 -24.50 -10.34
CA ARG A 331 9.05 -25.98 -10.35
C ARG A 331 10.12 -26.47 -9.33
N ILE A 332 9.77 -27.30 -8.34
CA ILE A 332 10.63 -27.65 -7.17
C ILE A 332 11.29 -29.05 -7.35
N PRO A 333 12.49 -29.33 -6.77
CA PRO A 333 12.60 -30.02 -5.46
C PRO A 333 13.60 -29.31 -4.49
N PRO A 334 13.73 -29.72 -3.21
CA PRO A 334 14.16 -28.87 -2.10
C PRO A 334 15.66 -28.58 -2.14
N SER A 335 16.04 -27.41 -1.60
CA SER A 335 17.37 -26.78 -1.67
C SER A 335 17.55 -25.87 -2.90
N ALA A 336 17.99 -24.65 -2.61
CA ALA A 336 18.17 -23.53 -3.54
C ALA A 336 16.87 -22.93 -4.11
N ALA A 337 16.01 -22.41 -3.24
CA ALA A 337 15.18 -21.27 -3.62
C ALA A 337 16.09 -20.05 -3.75
N THR A 338 16.48 -19.73 -4.99
CA THR A 338 16.95 -18.40 -5.40
C THR A 338 15.78 -17.42 -5.33
N THR A 339 15.45 -17.02 -4.11
CA THR A 339 15.13 -15.63 -3.76
C THR A 339 16.41 -15.07 -3.13
N PRO A 340 16.84 -13.83 -3.40
CA PRO A 340 18.07 -13.31 -2.81
C PRO A 340 18.01 -13.45 -1.28
N PRO A 341 19.11 -13.90 -0.66
CA PRO A 341 19.12 -14.26 0.74
C PRO A 341 18.80 -13.03 1.60
N VAL A 342 17.71 -13.09 2.36
CA VAL A 342 17.71 -12.49 3.70
C VAL A 342 18.45 -13.48 4.62
N SER A 343 19.75 -13.61 4.38
CA SER A 343 20.73 -14.25 5.24
C SER A 343 21.98 -13.39 5.24
N ALA A 344 22.33 -12.95 6.45
CA ALA A 344 23.46 -12.13 6.82
C ALA A 344 23.49 -10.75 6.16
N SER A 345 23.75 -9.73 6.97
CA SER A 345 24.42 -8.53 6.52
C SER A 345 25.45 -8.91 5.45
N ALA A 346 25.30 -8.42 4.23
CA ALA A 346 26.47 -8.28 3.38
C ALA A 346 27.48 -7.53 4.26
N PRO A 347 28.68 -8.08 4.53
CA PRO A 347 29.70 -7.29 5.19
C PRO A 347 29.86 -6.05 4.31
N VAL A 348 29.54 -4.90 4.88
CA VAL A 348 29.73 -3.62 4.24
C VAL A 348 31.17 -3.63 3.73
N ARG A 349 31.32 -3.71 2.40
CA ARG A 349 32.65 -3.72 1.81
C ARG A 349 33.35 -2.44 2.29
N PRO A 350 34.64 -2.47 2.65
CA PRO A 350 35.40 -1.27 3.00
C PRO A 350 35.35 -0.18 1.93
N ASP A 351 34.92 -0.53 0.71
CA ASP A 351 34.80 0.34 -0.47
C ASP A 351 33.35 0.63 -0.88
N ALA A 352 32.35 0.22 -0.07
CA ALA A 352 30.94 0.48 -0.35
C ALA A 352 30.65 1.99 -0.35
N PRO A 353 29.84 2.49 -1.32
CA PRO A 353 29.51 3.91 -1.41
C PRO A 353 28.83 4.39 -0.14
N ARG A 354 29.13 5.63 0.23
CA ARG A 354 28.61 6.25 1.45
C ARG A 354 27.62 7.34 1.12
N ILE A 355 26.41 7.17 1.62
CA ILE A 355 25.26 8.02 1.34
C ILE A 355 24.90 8.77 2.62
N LEU A 356 24.63 10.07 2.48
CA LEU A 356 24.04 10.87 3.55
C LEU A 356 22.54 10.93 3.34
N LEU A 357 21.75 10.50 4.32
CA LEU A 357 20.30 10.60 4.32
C LEU A 357 19.85 11.71 5.30
N ALA A 358 19.28 12.79 4.78
CA ALA A 358 18.69 13.85 5.58
C ALA A 358 17.16 13.73 5.58
N GLU A 359 16.59 13.32 6.72
CA GLU A 359 15.16 13.08 6.94
C GLU A 359 14.81 13.34 8.41
N ASP A 360 13.86 14.25 8.65
CA ASP A 360 13.43 14.66 9.98
C ASP A 360 12.46 13.65 10.63
N ASN A 361 11.65 12.98 9.81
CA ASN A 361 10.71 11.97 10.25
C ASN A 361 11.43 10.62 10.51
N GLU A 362 11.46 10.21 11.77
CA GLU A 362 12.12 8.98 12.22
C GLU A 362 11.62 7.72 11.49
N VAL A 363 10.32 7.63 11.18
CA VAL A 363 9.76 6.47 10.47
C VAL A 363 10.25 6.43 9.02
N ASN A 364 10.22 7.56 8.31
CA ASN A 364 10.73 7.64 6.93
C ASN A 364 12.23 7.38 6.88
N ARG A 365 12.98 7.87 7.87
CA ARG A 365 14.42 7.66 8.00
C ARG A 365 14.73 6.16 8.15
N LEU A 366 14.03 5.47 9.04
CA LEU A 366 14.17 4.02 9.25
C LEU A 366 13.80 3.21 7.99
N VAL A 367 12.77 3.64 7.26
CA VAL A 367 12.38 2.99 6.00
C VAL A 367 13.46 3.15 4.93
N ALA A 368 13.92 4.37 4.67
CA ALA A 368 14.94 4.65 3.67
C ALA A 368 16.29 4.01 4.05
N GLU A 369 16.70 4.10 5.32
CA GLU A 369 17.89 3.42 5.86
C GLU A 369 17.78 1.90 5.72
N GLY A 370 16.62 1.32 6.01
CA GLY A 370 16.36 -0.11 5.85
C GLY A 370 16.48 -0.59 4.41
N ILE A 371 16.05 0.23 3.44
CA ILE A 371 16.21 -0.04 2.01
C ILE A 371 17.68 0.07 1.61
N LEU A 372 18.36 1.16 1.98
CA LEU A 372 19.78 1.38 1.68
C LEU A 372 20.68 0.27 2.25
N LYS A 373 20.40 -0.15 3.49
CA LYS A 373 21.10 -1.26 4.13
C LYS A 373 20.93 -2.58 3.36
N LYS A 374 19.74 -2.83 2.77
CA LYS A 374 19.50 -3.99 1.90
C LYS A 374 20.25 -3.88 0.57
N LEU A 375 20.49 -2.67 0.08
CA LEU A 375 21.29 -2.39 -1.12
C LEU A 375 22.81 -2.41 -0.87
N GLY A 376 23.25 -2.67 0.37
CA GLY A 376 24.66 -2.84 0.72
C GLY A 376 25.48 -1.54 0.77
N VAL A 377 24.82 -0.38 0.84
CA VAL A 377 25.45 0.95 0.93
C VAL A 377 25.63 1.39 2.38
N ARG A 378 26.71 2.14 2.65
CA ARG A 378 26.88 2.82 3.94
C ARG A 378 25.99 4.04 3.97
N THR A 379 25.24 4.19 5.05
CA THR A 379 24.33 5.32 5.20
C THR A 379 24.58 5.98 6.55
N ASP A 380 24.78 7.29 6.53
CA ASP A 380 24.73 8.12 7.72
C ASP A 380 23.43 8.93 7.65
N THR A 381 22.77 9.12 8.79
CA THR A 381 21.47 9.79 8.82
C THR A 381 21.50 11.05 9.67
N VAL A 382 20.81 12.09 9.24
CA VAL A 382 20.65 13.37 9.95
C VAL A 382 19.19 13.84 9.90
N GLY A 383 18.78 14.65 10.87
CA GLY A 383 17.38 15.08 11.02
C GLY A 383 17.06 16.45 10.43
N THR A 384 18.07 17.24 10.04
CA THR A 384 17.86 18.61 9.51
C THR A 384 18.85 18.97 8.41
N GLY A 385 18.51 19.98 7.59
CA GLY A 385 19.42 20.50 6.57
C GLY A 385 20.72 21.10 7.14
N ALA A 386 20.66 21.66 8.35
CA ALA A 386 21.84 22.19 9.03
C ALA A 386 22.83 21.08 9.45
N GLU A 387 22.30 19.97 9.97
CA GLU A 387 23.09 18.78 10.29
C GLU A 387 23.69 18.14 9.03
N ALA A 388 22.96 18.14 7.91
CA ALA A 388 23.47 17.65 6.63
C ALA A 388 24.71 18.44 6.18
N ILE A 389 24.67 19.78 6.26
CA ILE A 389 25.83 20.63 5.95
C ILE A 389 26.99 20.33 6.91
N ALA A 390 26.71 20.16 8.20
CA ALA A 390 27.74 19.84 9.20
C ALA A 390 28.40 18.47 8.93
N ALA A 391 27.61 17.46 8.53
CA ALA A 391 28.11 16.15 8.14
C ALA A 391 29.00 16.23 6.89
N LEU A 392 28.57 16.96 5.85
CA LEU A 392 29.33 17.16 4.61
C LEU A 392 30.66 17.93 4.80
N LYS A 393 30.78 18.73 5.86
CA LYS A 393 32.04 19.38 6.24
C LYS A 393 33.04 18.42 6.88
N ARG A 394 32.54 17.42 7.61
CA ARG A 394 33.36 16.50 8.42
C ARG A 394 33.84 15.32 7.61
N GLU A 395 32.97 14.76 6.78
CA GLU A 395 33.21 13.48 6.12
C GLU A 395 32.87 13.51 4.63
N ARG A 396 33.34 12.49 3.90
CA ARG A 396 33.06 12.31 2.47
C ARG A 396 31.86 11.40 2.25
N TYR A 397 31.02 11.79 1.31
CA TYR A 397 29.82 11.08 0.86
C TYR A 397 29.78 11.07 -0.66
N ASP A 398 29.38 9.96 -1.25
CA ASP A 398 29.27 9.77 -2.70
C ASP A 398 27.92 10.27 -3.24
N LEU A 399 26.89 10.35 -2.40
CA LEU A 399 25.55 10.86 -2.74
C LEU A 399 24.81 11.37 -1.50
N VAL A 400 23.94 12.35 -1.67
CA VAL A 400 23.04 12.84 -0.62
C VAL A 400 21.60 12.61 -1.03
N LEU A 401 20.82 11.95 -0.17
CA LEU A 401 19.37 11.90 -0.22
C LEU A 401 18.84 12.98 0.73
N MET A 402 18.14 13.98 0.17
CA MET A 402 17.77 15.19 0.90
C MET A 402 16.26 15.36 0.91
N ASP A 403 15.63 15.23 2.08
CA ASP A 403 14.25 15.65 2.26
C ASP A 403 14.08 17.15 1.99
N ILE A 404 13.04 17.52 1.26
CA ILE A 404 12.69 18.92 1.03
C ILE A 404 12.15 19.55 2.31
N GLN A 405 11.28 18.86 3.04
CA GLN A 405 10.53 19.44 4.16
C GLN A 405 11.14 19.04 5.50
N MET A 406 12.16 19.79 5.95
CA MET A 406 12.77 19.61 7.27
C MET A 406 12.66 20.88 8.13
N PRO A 407 12.55 20.75 9.46
CA PRO A 407 12.51 21.88 10.38
C PRO A 407 13.89 22.57 10.45
N VAL A 408 13.88 23.84 10.89
CA VAL A 408 15.05 24.73 11.03
C VAL A 408 15.69 25.15 9.70
N MET A 409 16.03 24.19 8.83
CA MET A 409 16.58 24.43 7.51
C MET A 409 16.04 23.37 6.55
N ASP A 410 15.27 23.83 5.56
CA ASP A 410 14.67 22.97 4.55
C ASP A 410 15.70 22.44 3.54
N GLY A 411 15.35 21.41 2.78
CA GLY A 411 16.27 20.76 1.83
C GLY A 411 16.69 21.66 0.66
N LEU A 412 15.84 22.61 0.24
CA LEU A 412 16.16 23.54 -0.84
C LEU A 412 17.19 24.56 -0.39
N GLU A 413 16.99 25.15 0.79
CA GLU A 413 17.93 26.06 1.43
C GLU A 413 19.25 25.35 1.75
N ALA A 414 19.19 24.14 2.31
CA ALA A 414 20.38 23.33 2.57
C ALA A 414 21.18 23.08 1.28
N THR A 415 20.49 22.73 0.18
CA THR A 415 21.13 22.51 -1.12
C THR A 415 21.76 23.78 -1.66
N ARG A 416 21.07 24.92 -1.65
CA ARG A 416 21.65 26.21 -2.10
C ARG A 416 22.91 26.56 -1.32
N ARG A 417 22.89 26.33 0.00
CA ARG A 417 24.07 26.51 0.85
C ARG A 417 25.16 25.52 0.47
N ILE A 418 24.89 24.23 0.30
CA ILE A 418 25.91 23.24 -0.13
C ILE A 418 26.54 23.62 -1.48
N ARG A 419 25.77 24.22 -2.40
CA ARG A 419 26.25 24.68 -3.71
C ARG A 419 26.99 26.02 -3.67
N SER A 420 26.88 26.81 -2.60
CA SER A 420 27.60 28.07 -2.47
C SER A 420 29.07 27.85 -2.10
N GLN A 421 29.95 28.72 -2.64
CA GLN A 421 31.40 28.66 -2.36
C GLN A 421 31.74 28.98 -0.89
N GLU A 422 30.82 29.59 -0.16
CA GLU A 422 30.96 30.00 1.24
C GLU A 422 30.64 28.88 2.25
N SER A 423 30.11 27.75 1.77
CA SER A 423 29.62 26.67 2.63
C SER A 423 30.71 25.94 3.39
N GLY A 424 31.97 26.02 2.94
CA GLY A 424 33.09 25.25 3.50
C GLY A 424 33.00 23.74 3.21
N VAL A 425 31.99 23.27 2.46
CA VAL A 425 31.90 21.90 1.96
C VAL A 425 32.91 21.77 0.83
N ARG A 426 34.01 21.06 1.08
CA ARG A 426 35.08 20.88 0.09
C ARG A 426 34.54 20.06 -1.08
N SER A 427 34.90 20.40 -2.32
CA SER A 427 34.71 19.51 -3.48
C SER A 427 35.58 18.27 -3.30
N GLN A 428 35.01 17.24 -2.67
CA GLN A 428 35.73 16.05 -2.24
C GLN A 428 35.84 14.97 -3.34
N HIS A 429 35.34 15.23 -4.55
CA HIS A 429 35.29 14.27 -5.68
C HIS A 429 36.19 14.67 -6.86
N GLY A 430 37.40 15.17 -6.61
CA GLY A 430 38.37 15.44 -7.69
C GLY A 430 37.86 16.40 -8.78
N GLY A 431 36.97 17.33 -8.42
CA GLY A 431 36.33 18.25 -9.36
C GLY A 431 34.91 17.87 -9.81
N ARG A 432 34.41 16.65 -9.49
CA ARG A 432 33.00 16.29 -9.73
C ARG A 432 32.06 16.87 -8.67
N ARG A 433 30.85 17.25 -9.11
CA ARG A 433 29.76 17.73 -8.27
C ARG A 433 29.18 16.56 -7.46
N LEU A 434 29.03 16.72 -6.15
CA LEU A 434 28.34 15.76 -5.28
C LEU A 434 26.86 15.66 -5.70
N PRO A 435 26.34 14.47 -6.09
CA PRO A 435 24.92 14.30 -6.38
C PRO A 435 24.05 14.54 -5.14
N ILE A 436 23.06 15.42 -5.26
CA ILE A 436 22.02 15.66 -4.25
C ILE A 436 20.67 15.34 -4.87
N ILE A 437 20.03 14.29 -4.35
CA ILE A 437 18.74 13.80 -4.84
C ILE A 437 17.64 14.22 -3.86
N ALA A 438 16.64 14.95 -4.35
CA ALA A 438 15.50 15.40 -3.56
C ALA A 438 14.61 14.23 -3.17
N MET A 439 14.14 14.17 -1.92
CA MET A 439 13.05 13.29 -1.51
C MET A 439 11.79 14.15 -1.32
N THR A 440 10.79 13.97 -2.18
CA THR A 440 9.60 14.84 -2.24
C THR A 440 8.30 14.07 -2.04
N ALA A 441 7.31 14.65 -1.34
CA ALA A 441 5.97 14.08 -1.21
C ALA A 441 5.12 14.16 -2.50
N HIS A 442 5.51 15.01 -3.47
CA HIS A 442 4.79 15.21 -4.72
C HIS A 442 5.72 15.13 -5.94
N ALA A 443 5.36 14.30 -6.92
CA ALA A 443 6.06 14.17 -8.20
C ALA A 443 5.48 15.10 -9.29
N MET A 444 4.87 16.23 -8.91
CA MET A 444 4.31 17.20 -9.86
C MET A 444 5.41 18.05 -10.51
N GLN A 445 5.18 18.47 -11.75
CA GLN A 445 6.15 19.17 -12.60
C GLN A 445 6.74 20.45 -11.98
N GLY A 446 5.98 21.18 -11.14
CA GLY A 446 6.41 22.43 -10.50
C GLY A 446 7.35 22.26 -9.28
N ASP A 447 7.36 21.10 -8.62
CA ASP A 447 8.31 20.84 -7.51
C ASP A 447 9.67 20.39 -8.04
N ARG A 448 9.70 19.76 -9.22
CA ARG A 448 10.93 19.41 -9.94
C ARG A 448 11.73 20.65 -10.32
N GLU A 449 11.07 21.69 -10.82
CA GLU A 449 11.72 22.95 -11.21
C GLU A 449 12.40 23.61 -10.01
N LYS A 450 11.70 23.72 -8.87
CA LYS A 450 12.27 24.27 -7.62
C LYS A 450 13.49 23.49 -7.11
N CYS A 451 13.46 22.16 -7.21
CA CYS A 451 14.59 21.32 -6.80
C CYS A 451 15.83 21.56 -7.69
N ILE A 452 15.61 21.64 -9.00
CA ILE A 452 16.69 21.89 -9.97
C ILE A 452 17.26 23.30 -9.81
N GLU A 453 16.40 24.32 -9.64
CA GLU A 453 16.81 25.70 -9.38
C GLU A 453 17.61 25.84 -8.07
N ALA A 454 17.24 25.09 -7.03
CA ALA A 454 18.01 25.04 -5.78
C ALA A 454 19.37 24.33 -5.94
N GLY A 455 19.58 23.61 -7.05
CA GLY A 455 20.83 22.95 -7.39
C GLY A 455 20.88 21.45 -7.05
N MET A 456 19.73 20.80 -6.87
CA MET A 456 19.61 19.33 -6.79
C MET A 456 19.77 18.71 -8.18
N ASP A 457 20.21 17.46 -8.23
CA ASP A 457 20.57 16.76 -9.47
C ASP A 457 19.44 15.83 -9.97
N ASP A 458 18.61 15.32 -9.05
CA ASP A 458 17.44 14.49 -9.36
C ASP A 458 16.44 14.50 -8.20
N TYR A 459 15.35 13.74 -8.32
CA TYR A 459 14.35 13.60 -7.27
C TYR A 459 13.79 12.18 -7.20
N ILE A 460 13.30 11.80 -6.02
CA ILE A 460 12.58 10.56 -5.75
C ILE A 460 11.33 10.88 -4.93
N ALA A 461 10.20 10.28 -5.32
CA ALA A 461 8.95 10.46 -4.61
C ALA A 461 8.94 9.66 -3.30
N LYS A 462 8.35 10.25 -2.26
CA LYS A 462 8.00 9.62 -1.00
C LYS A 462 6.57 9.05 -1.07
N PRO A 463 6.29 7.89 -0.46
CA PRO A 463 7.24 7.02 0.23
C PRO A 463 8.24 6.37 -0.73
N VAL A 464 9.51 6.30 -0.33
CA VAL A 464 10.60 5.81 -1.18
C VAL A 464 10.41 4.32 -1.45
N SER A 465 10.28 3.95 -2.72
CA SER A 465 10.21 2.53 -3.11
C SER A 465 11.61 1.92 -3.26
N PRO A 466 11.83 0.64 -2.89
CA PRO A 466 13.13 -0.01 -3.03
C PRO A 466 13.66 -0.01 -4.46
N LYS A 467 12.78 -0.22 -5.44
CA LYS A 467 13.15 -0.22 -6.86
C LYS A 467 13.58 1.17 -7.33
N ALA A 468 12.79 2.21 -7.04
CA ALA A 468 13.13 3.57 -7.44
C ALA A 468 14.45 4.04 -6.81
N LEU A 469 14.71 3.65 -5.56
CA LEU A 469 15.99 3.97 -4.90
C LEU A 469 17.15 3.19 -5.52
N ALA A 470 16.99 1.91 -5.83
CA ALA A 470 18.00 1.12 -6.52
C ALA A 470 18.33 1.68 -7.91
N ASP A 471 17.31 2.02 -8.70
CA ASP A 471 17.48 2.60 -10.05
C ASP A 471 18.19 3.97 -9.98
N MET A 472 17.84 4.78 -8.98
CA MET A 472 18.49 6.08 -8.73
C MET A 472 19.96 5.92 -8.36
N LEU A 473 20.26 4.98 -7.47
CA LEU A 473 21.63 4.67 -7.06
C LEU A 473 22.47 4.14 -8.22
N ALA A 474 21.90 3.25 -9.05
CA ALA A 474 22.56 2.75 -10.25
C ALA A 474 22.85 3.88 -11.25
N LYS A 475 21.90 4.80 -11.46
CA LYS A 475 22.02 5.95 -12.35
C LYS A 475 23.14 6.92 -11.92
N TRP A 476 23.19 7.27 -10.64
CA TRP A 476 24.09 8.34 -10.16
C TRP A 476 25.45 7.85 -9.66
N MET A 477 25.58 6.58 -9.30
CA MET A 477 26.84 5.99 -8.85
C MET A 477 27.53 5.10 -9.90
N GLY A 478 26.78 4.64 -10.93
CA GLY A 478 27.28 3.89 -12.10
C GLY A 478 27.80 2.48 -11.79
N ASP A 479 27.56 1.52 -12.70
CA ASP A 479 28.09 0.14 -12.59
C ASP A 479 29.64 0.09 -12.55
N GLN A 480 30.33 1.10 -13.11
CA GLN A 480 31.80 1.11 -13.21
C GLN A 480 32.53 1.37 -11.88
N GLN A 481 31.91 2.02 -10.87
CA GLN A 481 32.58 2.21 -9.57
C GLN A 481 32.62 0.93 -8.73
N LEU A 482 31.74 -0.02 -8.99
CA LEU A 482 31.70 -1.32 -8.32
C LEU A 482 32.67 -2.35 -8.94
N GLU A 483 33.03 -2.20 -10.22
CA GLU A 483 33.97 -3.07 -10.94
C GLU A 483 35.41 -2.53 -10.99
N GLU A 484 35.66 -1.23 -11.17
CA GLU A 484 37.04 -0.70 -11.29
C GLU A 484 37.80 -0.71 -9.95
N ARG A 485 37.10 -0.66 -8.82
CA ARG A 485 37.71 -0.75 -7.48
C ARG A 485 37.95 -2.19 -7.01
N ALA A 486 37.49 -3.20 -7.76
CA ALA A 486 37.82 -4.60 -7.53
C ALA A 486 39.13 -5.04 -8.24
N LYS A 487 39.76 -4.14 -9.01
CA LYS A 487 41.02 -4.38 -9.73
C LYS A 487 42.21 -3.58 -9.18
N THR A 488 42.03 -2.80 -8.12
CA THR A 488 43.10 -2.15 -7.35
C THR A 488 43.03 -2.66 -5.92
#